data_AF-A0A9J6ANF0-F1
#
_entry.id   AF-A0A9J6ANF0-F1
#
_cell.length_a   1.000
_cell.length_b   1.000
_cell.length_c   1.000
_cell.angle_alpha   90.00
_cell.angle_beta   90.00
_cell.angle_gamma   90.00
#
_symmetry.space_group_name_H-M   'P 1'
#
loop_
_entity.id
_entity.type
_entity.pdbx_description
1 polymer ?
#
loop_
_entity_poly.entity_id
_entity_poly.type
_entity_poly.pdbx_seq_one_letter_code
_entity_poly.pdbx_strand_id
1 'polypeptide(L)'
;MAFKSLIIAIAIMAVISSMSHASDPSPLQDFCVAVDDTKNAVFVNGKFCKDPKLVVAEDFFKSGLNMPGNTSNNVGSAVTPVNVNNLPGLNTLGISLARIDYAPYGLNPPHTHPRGTEFLVVLEGTLYVGFVLSNPGPNMKNKLFTKILHPGDVFVFPIGLIHFQFNPGKTKTVAFAGLSSQNPGVITIANAVFGSDPPINDDVLAKAFQIENKVVDYLQSQFWWDNN
;
A
#
# COMPACT_ATOMS: atom_id res chain seq x y z
N MET A 1 -12.30 -51.70 -1.31
CA MET A 1 -13.09 -50.52 -1.75
C MET A 1 -12.99 -49.34 -0.78
N ALA A 2 -13.08 -49.56 0.54
CA ALA A 2 -13.03 -48.48 1.54
C ALA A 2 -11.75 -47.61 1.49
N PHE A 3 -10.57 -48.22 1.36
CA PHE A 3 -9.30 -47.49 1.33
C PHE A 3 -9.15 -46.55 0.11
N LYS A 4 -9.56 -47.01 -1.08
CA LYS A 4 -9.59 -46.15 -2.29
C LYS A 4 -10.59 -44.99 -2.14
N SER A 5 -11.73 -45.25 -1.53
CA SER A 5 -12.75 -44.22 -1.28
C SER A 5 -12.28 -43.18 -0.27
N LEU A 6 -11.52 -43.60 0.75
CA LEU A 6 -10.91 -42.70 1.73
C LEU A 6 -9.83 -41.81 1.11
N ILE A 7 -8.96 -42.36 0.25
CA ILE A 7 -7.93 -41.57 -0.45
C ILE A 7 -8.59 -40.54 -1.38
N ILE A 8 -9.65 -40.92 -2.10
CA ILE A 8 -10.40 -40.00 -2.97
C ILE A 8 -11.05 -38.89 -2.13
N ALA A 9 -11.65 -39.22 -0.98
CA ALA A 9 -12.25 -38.22 -0.08
C ALA A 9 -11.21 -37.24 0.49
N ILE A 10 -10.03 -37.73 0.89
CA ILE A 10 -8.92 -36.89 1.37
C ILE A 10 -8.40 -35.97 0.24
N ALA A 11 -8.24 -36.50 -0.97
CA ALA A 11 -7.81 -35.71 -2.13
C ALA A 11 -8.84 -34.62 -2.48
N ILE A 12 -10.14 -34.92 -2.43
CA ILE A 12 -11.22 -33.94 -2.66
C ILE A 12 -11.21 -32.87 -1.57
N MET A 13 -11.08 -33.23 -0.29
CA MET A 13 -10.98 -32.24 0.80
C MET A 13 -9.74 -31.35 0.67
N ALA A 14 -8.60 -31.90 0.28
CA ALA A 14 -7.36 -31.14 0.05
C ALA A 14 -7.50 -30.15 -1.11
N VAL A 15 -8.20 -30.52 -2.19
CA VAL A 15 -8.47 -29.63 -3.32
C VAL A 15 -9.43 -28.50 -2.93
N ILE A 16 -10.52 -28.81 -2.21
CA ILE A 16 -11.52 -27.82 -1.78
C ILE A 16 -10.94 -26.84 -0.74
N SER A 17 -10.00 -27.27 0.10
CA SER A 17 -9.36 -26.42 1.12
C SER A 17 -8.22 -25.54 0.60
N SER A 18 -7.89 -25.59 -0.69
CA SER A 18 -6.73 -24.90 -1.28
C SER A 18 -7.01 -23.48 -1.82
N MET A 19 -8.20 -22.91 -1.59
CA MET A 19 -8.50 -21.54 -2.01
C MET A 19 -7.81 -20.53 -1.09
N SER A 20 -6.54 -20.25 -1.38
CA SER A 20 -5.85 -19.07 -0.83
C SER A 20 -6.32 -17.84 -1.60
N HIS A 21 -7.01 -16.93 -0.92
CA HIS A 21 -7.35 -15.63 -1.48
C HIS A 21 -6.14 -14.70 -1.33
N ALA A 22 -5.57 -14.29 -2.47
CA ALA A 22 -4.44 -13.35 -2.53
C ALA A 22 -4.88 -11.87 -2.61
N SER A 23 -6.17 -11.62 -2.47
CA SER A 23 -6.82 -10.30 -2.50
C SER A 23 -7.84 -10.18 -1.38
N ASP A 24 -8.40 -8.99 -1.18
CA ASP A 24 -9.55 -8.79 -0.29
C ASP A 24 -10.67 -9.79 -0.65
N PRO A 25 -11.34 -10.41 0.35
CA PRO A 25 -12.48 -11.29 0.12
C PRO A 25 -13.63 -10.56 -0.57
N SER A 26 -14.35 -11.24 -1.46
CA SER A 26 -15.57 -10.70 -2.07
C SER A 26 -16.63 -10.40 -0.99
N PRO A 27 -17.40 -9.32 -1.14
CA PRO A 27 -18.50 -9.03 -0.22
C PRO A 27 -19.60 -10.09 -0.33
N LEU A 28 -20.26 -10.38 0.79
CA LEU A 28 -21.37 -11.34 0.86
C LEU A 28 -22.76 -10.65 0.91
N GLN A 29 -22.77 -9.33 0.87
CA GLN A 29 -23.94 -8.45 0.91
C GLN A 29 -23.56 -7.10 0.28
N ASP A 30 -24.55 -6.26 -0.03
CA ASP A 30 -24.33 -4.98 -0.73
C ASP A 30 -23.39 -4.03 0.01
N PHE A 31 -23.43 -4.00 1.35
CA PHE A 31 -22.54 -3.19 2.16
C PHE A 31 -22.32 -3.77 3.57
N CYS A 32 -21.19 -3.43 4.18
CA CYS A 32 -20.85 -3.73 5.57
C CYS A 32 -20.01 -2.58 6.13
N VAL A 33 -20.65 -1.48 6.53
CA VAL A 33 -19.95 -0.30 7.06
C VAL A 33 -19.14 -0.69 8.30
N ALA A 34 -17.84 -0.38 8.33
CA ALA A 34 -16.99 -0.72 9.46
C ALA A 34 -17.42 -0.03 10.76
N VAL A 35 -17.28 -0.72 11.89
CA VAL A 35 -17.36 -0.12 13.23
C VAL A 35 -16.05 -0.28 13.98
N ASP A 36 -15.68 0.75 14.74
CA ASP A 36 -14.57 0.71 15.68
C ASP A 36 -15.12 0.38 17.08
N ASP A 37 -15.59 -0.85 17.29
CA ASP A 37 -16.04 -1.29 18.62
C ASP A 37 -14.88 -1.90 19.41
N THR A 38 -14.41 -1.17 20.42
CA THR A 38 -13.30 -1.54 21.31
C THR A 38 -13.75 -2.26 22.58
N LYS A 39 -15.06 -2.43 22.82
CA LYS A 39 -15.56 -2.84 24.14
C LYS A 39 -15.66 -4.35 24.34
N ASN A 40 -15.66 -5.15 23.26
CA ASN A 40 -15.69 -6.62 23.33
C ASN A 40 -14.92 -7.29 22.17
N ALA A 41 -13.90 -6.62 21.62
CA ALA A 41 -13.37 -6.93 20.29
C ALA A 41 -12.69 -8.30 20.20
N VAL A 42 -13.33 -9.23 19.49
CA VAL A 42 -12.65 -10.36 18.86
C VAL A 42 -11.97 -9.84 17.60
N PHE A 43 -10.71 -10.20 17.36
CA PHE A 43 -10.01 -9.85 16.13
C PHE A 43 -10.53 -10.71 14.97
N VAL A 44 -11.00 -10.07 13.90
CA VAL A 44 -11.45 -10.72 12.66
C VAL A 44 -10.61 -10.27 11.48
N ASN A 45 -10.66 -11.00 10.37
CA ASN A 45 -10.09 -10.54 9.11
C ASN A 45 -10.97 -9.41 8.53
N GLY A 46 -10.49 -8.17 8.56
CA GLY A 46 -11.25 -6.98 8.17
C GLY A 46 -11.82 -6.22 9.36
N LYS A 47 -13.07 -5.76 9.27
CA LYS A 47 -13.77 -5.04 10.34
C LYS A 47 -15.21 -5.53 10.50
N PHE A 48 -15.75 -5.41 11.71
CA PHE A 48 -17.16 -5.69 12.00
C PHE A 48 -18.08 -4.71 11.26
N CYS A 49 -19.30 -5.16 10.96
CA CYS A 49 -20.32 -4.34 10.31
C CYS A 49 -21.19 -3.59 11.33
N LYS A 50 -21.52 -2.34 11.02
CA LYS A 50 -22.62 -1.58 11.63
C LYS A 50 -23.95 -2.26 11.32
N ASP A 51 -24.93 -2.16 12.23
CA ASP A 51 -26.31 -2.59 11.94
C ASP A 51 -26.81 -1.91 10.65
N PRO A 52 -27.19 -2.67 9.60
CA PRO A 52 -27.66 -2.11 8.35
C PRO A 52 -28.81 -1.11 8.49
N LYS A 53 -29.65 -1.23 9.53
CA LYS A 53 -30.76 -0.29 9.80
C LYS A 53 -30.30 1.07 10.29
N LEU A 54 -29.06 1.19 10.75
CA LEU A 54 -28.45 2.42 11.28
C LEU A 54 -27.48 3.07 10.27
N VAL A 55 -27.30 2.47 9.09
CA VAL A 55 -26.41 2.96 8.06
C VAL A 55 -27.04 4.16 7.33
N VAL A 56 -26.24 5.20 7.11
CA VAL A 56 -26.63 6.46 6.46
C VAL A 56 -25.62 6.86 5.38
N ALA A 57 -25.94 7.86 4.55
CA ALA A 57 -25.07 8.29 3.45
C ALA A 57 -23.68 8.76 3.93
N GLU A 58 -23.63 9.35 5.12
CA GLU A 58 -22.41 9.83 5.77
C GLU A 58 -21.40 8.71 6.04
N ASP A 59 -21.86 7.46 6.20
CA ASP A 59 -20.96 6.30 6.39
C ASP A 59 -20.15 5.96 5.12
N PHE A 60 -20.60 6.44 3.95
CA PHE A 60 -19.96 6.25 2.63
C PHE A 60 -19.34 7.54 2.08
N PHE A 61 -19.34 8.62 2.86
CA PHE A 61 -18.91 9.94 2.39
C PHE A 61 -17.66 10.42 3.11
N LYS A 62 -16.70 10.94 2.34
CA LYS A 62 -15.54 11.67 2.86
C LYS A 62 -15.31 12.93 2.03
N SER A 63 -15.34 14.07 2.69
CA SER A 63 -14.92 15.36 2.11
C SER A 63 -13.45 15.67 2.40
N GLY A 64 -12.90 16.70 1.75
CA GLY A 64 -11.59 17.25 2.08
C GLY A 64 -10.47 16.92 1.09
N LEU A 65 -10.66 16.00 0.14
CA LEU A 65 -9.67 15.70 -0.90
C LEU A 65 -9.42 16.86 -1.89
N ASN A 66 -10.21 17.94 -1.82
CA ASN A 66 -9.94 19.18 -2.53
C ASN A 66 -8.83 20.02 -1.87
N MET A 67 -8.51 19.76 -0.61
CA MET A 67 -7.46 20.45 0.14
C MET A 67 -6.12 19.75 -0.06
N PRO A 68 -5.03 20.49 -0.33
CA PRO A 68 -3.71 19.88 -0.46
C PRO A 68 -3.15 19.44 0.90
N GLY A 69 -2.45 18.31 0.92
CA GLY A 69 -1.68 17.85 2.08
C GLY A 69 -0.48 18.76 2.39
N ASN A 70 0.05 18.66 3.62
CA ASN A 70 1.21 19.45 4.04
C ASN A 70 2.53 18.84 3.52
N THR A 71 3.06 19.41 2.45
CA THR A 71 4.34 19.00 1.85
C THR A 71 5.57 19.65 2.50
N SER A 72 5.43 20.34 3.63
CA SER A 72 6.54 20.99 4.35
C SER A 72 7.28 19.97 5.23
N ASN A 73 7.88 18.97 4.58
CA ASN A 73 8.61 17.88 5.23
C ASN A 73 9.84 17.47 4.39
N ASN A 74 10.67 16.57 4.92
CA ASN A 74 11.96 16.21 4.32
C ASN A 74 11.86 15.58 2.93
N VAL A 75 10.74 14.95 2.61
CA VAL A 75 10.53 14.31 1.29
C VAL A 75 9.73 15.20 0.35
N GLY A 76 9.14 16.30 0.84
CA GLY A 76 8.40 17.26 0.01
C GLY A 76 7.11 16.70 -0.59
N SER A 77 6.51 15.67 0.02
CA SER A 77 5.24 15.10 -0.44
C SER A 77 4.32 14.76 0.73
N ALA A 78 3.02 14.64 0.46
CA ALA A 78 2.02 14.23 1.44
C ALA A 78 0.97 13.36 0.76
N VAL A 79 0.74 12.18 1.32
CA VAL A 79 -0.33 11.26 0.93
C VAL A 79 -1.50 11.48 1.88
N THR A 80 -2.70 11.63 1.32
CA THR A 80 -3.96 11.68 2.07
C THR A 80 -4.75 10.43 1.73
N PRO A 81 -4.65 9.36 2.53
CA PRO A 81 -5.31 8.10 2.23
C PRO A 81 -6.83 8.19 2.46
N VAL A 82 -7.57 7.41 1.69
CA VAL A 82 -9.00 7.14 1.82
C VAL A 82 -9.19 5.62 1.80
N ASN A 83 -9.10 5.03 2.97
CA ASN A 83 -9.16 3.58 3.18
C ASN A 83 -10.18 3.24 4.27
N VAL A 84 -10.34 1.96 4.58
CA VAL A 84 -11.37 1.51 5.52
C VAL A 84 -11.28 2.14 6.92
N ASN A 85 -10.10 2.65 7.32
CA ASN A 85 -9.91 3.28 8.62
C ASN A 85 -10.42 4.72 8.69
N ASN A 86 -10.66 5.38 7.56
CA ASN A 86 -11.10 6.77 7.53
C ASN A 86 -12.27 7.04 6.56
N LEU A 87 -12.74 5.99 5.89
CA LEU A 87 -14.02 5.88 5.19
C LEU A 87 -14.61 4.48 5.44
N PRO A 88 -15.39 4.30 6.52
CA PRO A 88 -15.88 2.99 6.98
C PRO A 88 -16.70 2.21 5.94
N GLY A 89 -17.40 2.91 5.04
CA GLY A 89 -18.16 2.31 3.94
C GLY A 89 -17.32 1.50 2.94
N LEU A 90 -15.99 1.60 2.94
CA LEU A 90 -15.10 0.81 2.09
C LEU A 90 -14.92 -0.65 2.54
N ASN A 91 -15.35 -0.99 3.75
CA ASN A 91 -15.16 -2.33 4.29
C ASN A 91 -15.88 -3.38 3.44
N THR A 92 -15.19 -4.47 3.14
CA THR A 92 -15.56 -5.59 2.25
C THR A 92 -15.56 -5.27 0.74
N LEU A 93 -15.28 -4.03 0.33
CA LEU A 93 -15.41 -3.62 -1.08
C LEU A 93 -14.13 -3.77 -1.91
N GLY A 94 -13.00 -4.11 -1.29
CA GLY A 94 -11.76 -4.42 -2.01
C GLY A 94 -11.10 -3.24 -2.72
N ILE A 95 -11.42 -2.00 -2.34
CA ILE A 95 -10.86 -0.80 -2.96
C ILE A 95 -10.55 0.30 -1.94
N SER A 96 -9.59 1.16 -2.29
CA SER A 96 -9.30 2.41 -1.58
C SER A 96 -8.76 3.46 -2.56
N LEU A 97 -8.62 4.69 -2.08
CA LEU A 97 -8.14 5.85 -2.83
C LEU A 97 -7.06 6.57 -2.01
N ALA A 98 -6.20 7.34 -2.65
CA ALA A 98 -5.36 8.34 -2.01
C ALA A 98 -5.23 9.57 -2.89
N ARG A 99 -5.16 10.75 -2.28
CA ARG A 99 -4.63 11.96 -2.93
C ARG A 99 -3.16 12.08 -2.57
N ILE A 100 -2.33 12.51 -3.50
CA ILE A 100 -0.92 12.77 -3.25
C ILE A 100 -0.56 14.16 -3.77
N ASP A 101 0.01 14.98 -2.88
CA ASP A 101 0.50 16.31 -3.16
C ASP A 101 2.04 16.30 -3.13
N TYR A 102 2.67 16.90 -4.14
CA TYR A 102 4.12 17.03 -4.23
C TYR A 102 4.51 18.50 -4.32
N ALA A 103 5.43 18.94 -3.45
CA ALA A 103 6.17 20.17 -3.61
C ALA A 103 7.09 20.08 -4.86
N PRO A 104 7.65 21.21 -5.35
CA PRO A 104 8.76 21.16 -6.30
C PRO A 104 9.87 20.23 -5.78
N TYR A 105 10.32 19.29 -6.62
CA TYR A 105 11.31 18.26 -6.24
C TYR A 105 10.86 17.31 -5.11
N GLY A 106 9.56 17.26 -4.82
CA GLY A 106 8.97 16.33 -3.86
C GLY A 106 9.05 14.88 -4.34
N LEU A 107 9.29 13.98 -3.40
CA LEU A 107 9.44 12.55 -3.58
C LEU A 107 8.40 11.84 -2.70
N ASN A 108 7.62 10.95 -3.29
CA ASN A 108 7.06 9.83 -2.55
C ASN A 108 8.10 8.69 -2.63
N PRO A 109 8.82 8.37 -1.54
CA PRO A 109 10.01 7.51 -1.58
C PRO A 109 9.73 6.11 -2.11
N PRO A 110 10.76 5.30 -2.42
CA PRO A 110 10.57 3.89 -2.73
C PRO A 110 9.73 3.18 -1.66
N HIS A 111 8.60 2.64 -2.06
CA HIS A 111 7.65 1.93 -1.20
C HIS A 111 6.98 0.76 -1.93
N THR A 112 6.24 -0.06 -1.19
CA THR A 112 5.42 -1.13 -1.75
C THR A 112 4.10 -1.26 -1.00
N HIS A 113 3.07 -1.74 -1.71
CA HIS A 113 1.77 -2.09 -1.16
C HIS A 113 1.66 -3.61 -1.09
N PRO A 114 1.76 -4.23 0.11
CA PRO A 114 1.77 -5.68 0.23
C PRO A 114 0.44 -6.36 -0.14
N ARG A 115 -0.67 -5.60 -0.16
CA ARG A 115 -2.02 -6.15 -0.34
C ARG A 115 -2.85 -5.50 -1.44
N GLY A 116 -2.29 -4.57 -2.22
CA GLY A 116 -3.03 -3.90 -3.29
C GLY A 116 -2.16 -3.56 -4.49
N THR A 117 -2.70 -3.72 -5.70
CA THR A 117 -2.20 -3.05 -6.90
C THR A 117 -2.65 -1.59 -6.84
N GLU A 118 -1.83 -0.68 -7.31
CA GLU A 118 -2.15 0.74 -7.42
C GLU A 118 -2.22 1.14 -8.90
N PHE A 119 -3.18 1.99 -9.24
CA PHE A 119 -3.04 2.87 -10.40
C PHE A 119 -3.03 4.32 -9.94
N LEU A 120 -2.29 5.17 -10.64
CA LEU A 120 -2.14 6.58 -10.33
C LEU A 120 -2.47 7.42 -11.55
N VAL A 121 -3.26 8.48 -11.34
CA VAL A 121 -3.63 9.47 -12.34
C VAL A 121 -3.10 10.83 -11.92
N VAL A 122 -2.39 11.52 -12.82
CA VAL A 122 -1.93 12.89 -12.56
C VAL A 122 -3.05 13.88 -12.87
N LEU A 123 -3.34 14.77 -11.94
CA LEU A 123 -4.36 15.82 -12.10
C LEU A 123 -3.73 17.17 -12.48
N GLU A 124 -2.59 17.51 -11.87
CA GLU A 124 -1.88 18.76 -12.10
C GLU A 124 -0.37 18.54 -12.09
N GLY A 125 0.37 19.32 -12.89
CA GLY A 125 1.83 19.29 -12.90
C GLY A 125 2.41 18.13 -13.71
N THR A 126 3.53 17.58 -13.25
CA THR A 126 4.26 16.51 -13.94
C THR A 126 4.90 15.58 -12.92
N LEU A 127 4.90 14.28 -13.19
CA LEU A 127 5.38 13.27 -12.25
C LEU A 127 6.25 12.23 -12.95
N TYR A 128 7.49 12.07 -12.50
CA TYR A 128 8.36 10.96 -12.87
C TYR A 128 8.04 9.77 -11.96
N VAL A 129 7.55 8.69 -12.53
CA VAL A 129 7.13 7.49 -11.78
C VAL A 129 7.91 6.26 -12.25
N GLY A 130 7.98 5.24 -11.40
CA GLY A 130 8.41 3.93 -11.84
C GLY A 130 8.32 2.83 -10.80
N PHE A 131 8.40 1.59 -11.26
CA PHE A 131 8.52 0.39 -10.42
C PHE A 131 9.65 -0.52 -10.88
N VAL A 132 10.18 -1.30 -9.95
CA VAL A 132 11.29 -2.22 -10.17
C VAL A 132 10.77 -3.66 -10.11
N LEU A 133 11.13 -4.47 -11.12
CA LEU A 133 10.79 -5.89 -11.13
C LEU A 133 11.54 -6.67 -10.04
N SER A 134 10.94 -7.80 -9.64
CA SER A 134 11.58 -8.79 -8.77
C SER A 134 12.89 -9.32 -9.35
N ASN A 135 13.67 -10.00 -8.49
CA ASN A 135 14.98 -10.52 -8.87
C ASN A 135 14.88 -11.41 -10.11
N PRO A 136 15.66 -11.10 -11.15
CA PRO A 136 15.67 -11.92 -12.35
C PRO A 136 16.52 -13.19 -12.12
N GLY A 137 16.61 -14.04 -13.15
CA GLY A 137 17.55 -15.16 -13.16
C GLY A 137 19.04 -14.73 -13.06
N PRO A 138 19.96 -15.71 -12.96
CA PRO A 138 21.39 -15.45 -12.76
C PRO A 138 21.98 -14.45 -13.76
N ASN A 139 22.88 -13.58 -13.30
CA ASN A 139 23.59 -12.56 -14.09
C ASN A 139 22.71 -11.47 -14.72
N MET A 140 21.47 -11.30 -14.29
CA MET A 140 20.60 -10.20 -14.71
C MET A 140 20.39 -9.19 -13.59
N LYS A 141 20.07 -7.94 -13.96
CA LYS A 141 19.71 -6.86 -13.01
C LYS A 141 18.19 -6.70 -12.97
N ASN A 142 17.66 -6.31 -11.82
CA ASN A 142 16.25 -5.91 -11.71
C ASN A 142 15.93 -4.81 -12.72
N LYS A 143 14.85 -4.99 -13.49
CA LYS A 143 14.46 -4.05 -14.53
C LYS A 143 13.57 -2.96 -13.94
N LEU A 144 13.90 -1.71 -14.23
CA LEU A 144 13.10 -0.52 -13.91
C LEU A 144 12.18 -0.17 -15.08
N PHE A 145 10.89 0.03 -14.81
CA PHE A 145 9.93 0.61 -15.75
C PHE A 145 9.54 1.99 -15.25
N THR A 146 9.74 3.02 -16.08
CA THR A 146 9.47 4.42 -15.71
C THR A 146 8.80 5.20 -16.82
N LYS A 147 8.15 6.29 -16.43
CA LYS A 147 7.55 7.27 -17.34
C LYS A 147 7.48 8.65 -16.67
N ILE A 148 7.47 9.70 -17.48
CA ILE A 148 7.03 11.04 -17.05
C ILE A 148 5.56 11.17 -17.44
N LEU A 149 4.71 11.38 -16.44
CA LEU A 149 3.26 11.55 -16.57
C LEU A 149 2.89 13.04 -16.55
N HIS A 150 1.91 13.39 -17.37
CA HIS A 150 1.28 14.70 -17.46
C HIS A 150 -0.19 14.62 -17.01
N PRO A 151 -0.91 15.75 -16.83
CA PRO A 151 -2.31 15.74 -16.43
C PRO A 151 -3.16 14.86 -17.36
N GLY A 152 -3.92 13.94 -16.77
CA GLY A 152 -4.74 12.95 -17.48
C GLY A 152 -4.04 11.61 -17.75
N ASP A 153 -2.71 11.53 -17.62
CA ASP A 153 -1.98 10.27 -17.79
C ASP A 153 -2.21 9.33 -16.60
N VAL A 154 -2.19 8.02 -16.89
CA VAL A 154 -2.34 6.94 -15.90
C VAL A 154 -1.12 6.03 -15.90
N PHE A 155 -0.72 5.53 -14.74
CA PHE A 155 0.32 4.52 -14.60
C PHE A 155 -0.08 3.48 -13.53
N VAL A 156 0.31 2.21 -13.74
CA VAL A 156 -0.07 1.09 -12.86
C VAL A 156 1.18 0.53 -12.17
N PHE A 157 1.09 0.34 -10.87
CA PHE A 157 2.09 -0.31 -10.02
C PHE A 157 1.56 -1.67 -9.56
N PRO A 158 2.13 -2.79 -10.05
CA PRO A 158 1.71 -4.13 -9.64
C PRO A 158 1.89 -4.37 -8.14
N ILE A 159 0.93 -5.08 -7.54
CA ILE A 159 0.96 -5.47 -6.11
C ILE A 159 2.33 -6.01 -5.68
N GLY A 160 2.81 -5.52 -4.53
CA GLY A 160 4.05 -5.98 -3.93
C GLY A 160 5.35 -5.48 -4.58
N LEU A 161 5.32 -4.82 -5.75
CA LEU A 161 6.54 -4.29 -6.36
C LEU A 161 6.95 -2.94 -5.75
N ILE A 162 8.26 -2.77 -5.56
CA ILE A 162 8.84 -1.50 -5.12
C ILE A 162 8.65 -0.46 -6.22
N HIS A 163 8.07 0.67 -5.88
CA HIS A 163 7.82 1.77 -6.79
C HIS A 163 7.96 3.13 -6.08
N PHE A 164 7.98 4.20 -6.86
CA PHE A 164 8.19 5.56 -6.37
C PHE A 164 7.54 6.59 -7.31
N GLN A 165 7.36 7.80 -6.80
CA GLN A 165 6.99 8.96 -7.61
C GLN A 165 7.81 10.17 -7.21
N PHE A 166 8.28 10.93 -8.19
CA PHE A 166 9.10 12.12 -7.99
C PHE A 166 8.57 13.25 -8.85
N ASN A 167 8.46 14.45 -8.30
CA ASN A 167 8.12 15.65 -9.05
C ASN A 167 9.41 16.33 -9.55
N PRO A 168 9.81 16.16 -10.83
CA PRO A 168 11.01 16.83 -11.35
C PRO A 168 10.77 18.32 -11.64
N GLY A 169 9.54 18.80 -11.50
CA GLY A 169 9.14 20.16 -11.84
C GLY A 169 9.46 21.18 -10.76
N LYS A 170 9.41 22.46 -11.18
CA LYS A 170 9.56 23.64 -10.30
C LYS A 170 8.23 24.10 -9.67
N THR A 171 7.13 23.45 -10.03
CA THR A 171 5.78 23.73 -9.54
C THR A 171 5.25 22.53 -8.76
N LYS A 172 4.17 22.73 -8.01
CA LYS A 172 3.48 21.62 -7.33
C LYS A 172 2.87 20.65 -8.35
N THR A 173 2.73 19.39 -7.93
CA THR A 173 2.08 18.32 -8.69
C THR A 173 1.04 17.65 -7.80
N VAL A 174 -0.11 17.29 -8.37
CA VAL A 174 -1.21 16.60 -7.67
C VAL A 174 -1.57 15.34 -8.43
N ALA A 175 -1.70 14.22 -7.72
CA ALA A 175 -2.13 12.95 -8.27
C ALA A 175 -3.18 12.27 -7.37
N PHE A 176 -3.96 11.37 -7.96
CA PHE A 176 -4.84 10.46 -7.24
C PHE A 176 -4.47 9.03 -7.56
N ALA A 177 -4.47 8.18 -6.54
CA ALA A 177 -4.16 6.76 -6.65
C ALA A 177 -5.37 5.92 -6.22
N GLY A 178 -5.78 4.97 -7.05
CA GLY A 178 -6.77 3.94 -6.68
C GLY A 178 -6.06 2.63 -6.39
N LEU A 179 -6.44 1.95 -5.31
CA LEU A 179 -5.80 0.71 -4.88
C LEU A 179 -6.81 -0.43 -4.77
N SER A 180 -6.39 -1.64 -5.15
CA SER A 180 -7.21 -2.85 -5.18
C SER A 180 -7.34 -3.57 -3.82
N SER A 181 -7.45 -2.82 -2.73
CA SER A 181 -7.74 -3.33 -1.39
C SER A 181 -8.32 -2.22 -0.52
N GLN A 182 -9.20 -2.56 0.41
CA GLN A 182 -9.71 -1.65 1.45
C GLN A 182 -8.60 -1.20 2.41
N ASN A 183 -7.53 -1.99 2.52
CA ASN A 183 -6.35 -1.73 3.34
C ASN A 183 -5.08 -2.28 2.65
N PRO A 184 -4.56 -1.56 1.63
CA PRO A 184 -3.42 -2.02 0.84
C PRO A 184 -2.13 -2.16 1.68
N GLY A 185 -2.04 -1.41 2.78
CA GLY A 185 -0.81 -1.25 3.57
C GLY A 185 0.26 -0.50 2.81
N VAL A 186 1.27 -0.01 3.51
CA VAL A 186 2.42 0.65 2.88
C VAL A 186 3.68 0.25 3.61
N ILE A 187 4.73 -0.01 2.85
CA ILE A 187 6.07 -0.28 3.38
C ILE A 187 7.01 0.69 2.68
N THR A 188 7.31 1.81 3.33
CA THR A 188 8.36 2.72 2.89
C THR A 188 9.71 2.07 3.13
N ILE A 189 10.43 1.73 2.05
CA ILE A 189 11.55 0.78 2.10
C ILE A 189 12.64 1.23 3.06
N ALA A 190 13.07 2.48 2.98
CA ALA A 190 14.14 2.97 3.83
C ALA A 190 13.72 3.04 5.31
N ASN A 191 12.48 3.46 5.59
CA ASN A 191 11.94 3.48 6.96
C ASN A 191 11.82 2.06 7.54
N ALA A 192 11.33 1.10 6.76
CA ALA A 192 11.19 -0.28 7.22
C ALA A 192 12.54 -0.99 7.45
N VAL A 193 13.58 -0.62 6.69
CA VAL A 193 14.91 -1.24 6.79
C VAL A 193 15.79 -0.57 7.86
N PHE A 194 15.78 0.76 7.92
CA PHE A 194 16.69 1.54 8.77
C PHE A 194 15.98 2.25 9.94
N GLY A 195 14.66 2.40 9.91
CA GLY A 195 13.86 3.09 10.94
C GLY A 195 12.90 2.18 11.70
N SER A 196 13.08 0.85 11.63
CA SER A 196 12.22 -0.10 12.35
C SER A 196 12.40 0.00 13.87
N ASP A 197 11.34 -0.34 14.62
CA ASP A 197 11.39 -0.48 16.08
C ASP A 197 10.94 -1.89 16.51
N PRO A 198 11.81 -2.71 17.11
CA PRO A 198 13.25 -2.47 17.33
C PRO A 198 14.06 -2.40 16.01
N PRO A 199 15.26 -1.79 16.03
CA PRO A 199 16.11 -1.72 14.83
C PRO A 199 16.58 -3.11 14.38
N ILE A 200 16.70 -3.30 13.07
CA ILE A 200 17.34 -4.49 12.50
C ILE A 200 18.81 -4.50 12.92
N ASN A 201 19.33 -5.66 13.33
CA ASN A 201 20.72 -5.83 13.73
C ASN A 201 21.72 -5.28 12.68
N ASP A 202 22.71 -4.53 13.15
CA ASP A 202 23.63 -3.80 12.27
C ASP A 202 24.47 -4.73 11.39
N ASP A 203 24.90 -5.88 11.92
CA ASP A 203 25.68 -6.85 11.15
C ASP A 203 24.85 -7.47 10.02
N VAL A 204 23.53 -7.63 10.22
CA VAL A 204 22.60 -8.06 9.16
C VAL A 204 22.56 -7.01 8.05
N LEU A 205 22.38 -5.74 8.40
CA LEU A 205 22.30 -4.65 7.42
C LEU A 205 23.64 -4.41 6.72
N ALA A 206 24.74 -4.37 7.46
CA ALA A 206 26.09 -4.20 6.92
C ALA A 206 26.42 -5.31 5.92
N LYS A 207 26.08 -6.56 6.26
CA LYS A 207 26.28 -7.70 5.35
C LYS A 207 25.35 -7.65 4.14
N ALA A 208 24.08 -7.29 4.33
CA ALA A 208 23.08 -7.24 3.26
C ALA A 208 23.38 -6.11 2.24
N PHE A 209 23.76 -4.94 2.74
CA PHE A 209 24.06 -3.76 1.92
C PHE A 209 25.54 -3.67 1.49
N GLN A 210 26.40 -4.56 2.01
CA GLN A 210 27.84 -4.61 1.72
C GLN A 210 28.57 -3.31 2.11
N ILE A 211 28.22 -2.78 3.28
CA ILE A 211 28.76 -1.52 3.84
C ILE A 211 29.30 -1.76 5.24
N GLU A 212 30.03 -0.79 5.78
CA GLU A 212 30.52 -0.82 7.16
C GLU A 212 29.40 -0.50 8.17
N ASN A 213 29.47 -1.06 9.39
CA ASN A 213 28.51 -0.78 10.46
C ASN A 213 28.36 0.72 10.73
N LYS A 214 29.44 1.52 10.63
CA LYS A 214 29.35 2.98 10.79
C LYS A 214 28.39 3.66 9.81
N VAL A 215 28.25 3.11 8.59
CA VAL A 215 27.30 3.62 7.60
C VAL A 215 25.88 3.17 7.96
N VAL A 216 25.73 1.95 8.50
CA VAL A 216 24.45 1.47 9.03
C VAL A 216 23.99 2.34 10.20
N ASP A 217 24.86 2.61 11.19
CA ASP A 217 24.58 3.48 12.33
C ASP A 217 24.13 4.86 11.85
N TYR A 218 24.81 5.41 10.85
CA TYR A 218 24.44 6.68 10.24
C TYR A 218 23.04 6.62 9.61
N LEU A 219 22.74 5.58 8.83
CA LEU A 219 21.44 5.40 8.17
C LEU A 219 20.32 5.20 9.20
N GLN A 220 20.54 4.39 10.24
CA GLN A 220 19.56 4.18 11.31
C GLN A 220 19.33 5.43 12.16
N SER A 221 20.34 6.30 12.29
CA SER A 221 20.19 7.60 12.98
C SER A 221 19.41 8.64 12.17
N GLN A 222 19.16 8.41 10.88
CA GLN A 222 18.40 9.36 10.05
C GLN A 222 16.93 9.38 10.45
N PHE A 223 16.31 10.54 10.31
CA PHE A 223 14.86 10.66 10.44
C PHE A 223 14.17 10.19 9.15
N TRP A 224 13.57 9.00 9.20
CA TRP A 224 12.81 8.44 8.09
C TRP A 224 11.37 8.96 8.12
N TRP A 225 11.06 9.89 7.23
CA TRP A 225 9.75 10.53 7.19
C TRP A 225 8.69 9.60 6.60
N ASP A 226 7.62 9.36 7.35
CA ASP A 226 6.40 8.76 6.82
C ASP A 226 5.49 9.87 6.28
N ASN A 227 5.25 9.84 4.97
CA ASN A 227 4.39 10.80 4.27
C ASN A 227 2.95 10.27 4.08
N ASN A 228 2.61 9.13 4.70
CA ASN A 228 1.29 8.47 4.64
C ASN A 228 0.26 8.98 5.65
#